data_AF-A0A166GV46-F1
#
_entry.id   AF-A0A166GV46-F1
#
_cell.length_a   1.000
_cell.length_b   1.000
_cell.length_c   1.000
_cell.angle_alpha   90.00
_cell.angle_beta   90.00
_cell.angle_gamma   90.00
#
_symmetry.space_group_name_H-M   'P 1'
#
loop_
_entity.id
_entity.type
_entity.pdbx_description
1 polymer ?
#
loop_
_entity_poly.entity_id
_entity_poly.type
_entity_poly.pdbx_seq_one_letter_code
_entity_poly.pdbx_strand_id
1 'polypeptide(L)'
;MPGSQIGRAIICIANEHAGDTILGATFRSEVAGDRAIRVVFDLASGADIQLLPIDLLVCISYWRPGATGAGMPTGAIAFEALKGNDIHPSDIVATQPDGLHNTRRCWCVLDMRVTEPVRIIPATLLVPYVQQPSRCNAELEKTDMLPLWFWQVNGSLGVPIIADGFTCLPETPSRVKASSLKVGFWWRNYGPLEKQVQLRIKSAQPNTPITTRRLAKTIAGAVQNAMNAYEESSINRTDWYDQRYIIGTGAGHISVRDVILLGFIFVSPGRIMPLLQLRPDFGVFAVFAM
;
A
#
# COMPACT_ATOMS: atom_id res chain seq x y z
N MET A 1 11.96 17.05 -22.60
CA MET A 1 10.77 17.40 -21.80
C MET A 1 11.02 17.91 -20.36
N PRO A 2 12.22 17.88 -19.74
CA PRO A 2 12.40 18.38 -18.35
C PRO A 2 12.00 19.84 -18.10
N GLY A 3 12.02 20.68 -19.15
CA GLY A 3 11.67 22.10 -19.05
C GLY A 3 10.18 22.42 -19.00
N SER A 4 9.27 21.44 -19.19
CA SER A 4 7.83 21.68 -19.11
C SER A 4 7.33 21.66 -17.65
N GLN A 5 6.17 22.28 -17.38
CA GLN A 5 5.53 22.22 -16.06
C GLN A 5 5.26 20.76 -15.65
N ILE A 6 4.75 19.92 -16.56
CA ILE A 6 4.55 18.49 -16.32
C ILE A 6 5.87 17.79 -15.95
N GLY A 7 6.96 18.08 -16.68
CA GLY A 7 8.28 17.51 -16.39
C GLY A 7 8.78 17.86 -15.00
N ARG A 8 8.60 19.12 -14.57
CA ARG A 8 8.96 19.56 -13.21
C ARG A 8 8.08 18.93 -12.12
N ALA A 9 6.78 18.78 -12.37
CA ALA A 9 5.87 18.08 -11.47
C ALA A 9 6.29 16.62 -11.27
N ILE A 10 6.64 15.90 -12.34
CA ILE A 10 7.13 14.52 -12.27
C ILE A 10 8.44 14.44 -11.47
N ILE A 11 9.37 15.38 -11.66
CA ILE A 11 10.62 15.43 -10.88
C ILE A 11 10.31 15.65 -9.40
N CYS A 12 9.38 16.54 -9.05
CA CYS A 12 8.95 16.73 -7.67
C CYS A 12 8.39 15.43 -7.06
N ILE A 13 7.47 14.75 -7.75
CA ILE A 13 6.90 13.48 -7.31
C ILE A 13 7.99 12.42 -7.12
N ALA A 14 8.92 12.30 -8.07
CA ALA A 14 10.02 11.36 -7.98
C ALA A 14 10.93 11.64 -6.77
N ASN A 15 11.20 12.90 -6.45
CA ASN A 15 12.00 13.29 -5.29
C ASN A 15 11.29 12.95 -3.97
N GLU A 16 9.98 13.18 -3.88
CA GLU A 16 9.20 12.85 -2.67
C GLU A 16 9.15 11.34 -2.41
N HIS A 17 9.12 10.54 -3.48
CA HIS A 17 9.12 9.08 -3.42
C HIS A 17 10.51 8.45 -3.52
N ALA A 18 11.59 9.25 -3.48
CA ALA A 18 12.94 8.75 -3.47
C ALA A 18 13.30 8.11 -2.10
N GLY A 19 14.20 7.13 -2.13
CA GLY A 19 14.71 6.42 -0.95
C GLY A 19 13.90 5.19 -0.58
N ASP A 20 13.98 4.79 0.69
CA ASP A 20 13.38 3.57 1.19
C ASP A 20 11.91 3.80 1.56
N THR A 21 11.01 3.37 0.67
CA THR A 21 9.55 3.40 0.90
C THR A 21 8.96 2.00 0.91
N ILE A 22 7.76 1.82 1.47
CA ILE A 22 7.06 0.53 1.48
C ILE A 22 6.80 0.07 0.04
N LEU A 23 6.24 0.93 -0.82
CA LEU A 23 5.98 0.53 -2.21
C LEU A 23 7.27 0.28 -2.98
N GLY A 24 8.30 1.09 -2.77
CA GLY A 24 9.62 0.93 -3.39
C GLY A 24 10.30 -0.38 -2.99
N ALA A 25 10.30 -0.72 -1.71
CA ALA A 25 10.86 -1.98 -1.21
C ALA A 25 10.01 -3.20 -1.59
N THR A 26 8.69 -3.04 -1.73
CA THR A 26 7.80 -4.13 -2.15
C THR A 26 7.93 -4.40 -3.65
N PHE A 27 7.72 -3.40 -4.51
CA PHE A 27 7.51 -3.56 -5.95
C PHE A 27 8.56 -2.87 -6.83
N ARG A 28 9.62 -2.29 -6.24
CA ARG A 28 10.60 -1.38 -6.84
C ARG A 28 10.12 0.07 -6.92
N SER A 29 11.09 0.98 -6.95
CA SER A 29 10.89 2.44 -6.94
C SER A 29 10.07 2.96 -8.13
N GLU A 30 10.19 2.32 -9.29
CA GLU A 30 9.47 2.70 -10.51
C GLU A 30 7.96 2.51 -10.33
N VAL A 31 7.54 1.46 -9.63
CA VAL A 31 6.13 1.21 -9.33
C VAL A 31 5.59 2.23 -8.34
N ALA A 32 6.37 2.59 -7.31
CA ALA A 32 5.98 3.64 -6.37
C ALA A 32 5.79 4.99 -7.09
N GLY A 33 6.74 5.35 -7.97
CA GLY A 33 6.68 6.56 -8.77
C GLY A 33 5.50 6.60 -9.75
N ASP A 34 5.27 5.55 -10.54
CA ASP A 34 4.14 5.51 -11.50
C ASP A 34 2.78 5.65 -10.78
N ARG A 35 2.60 4.96 -9.65
CA ARG A 35 1.38 5.08 -8.86
C ARG A 35 1.19 6.48 -8.28
N ALA A 36 2.25 7.06 -7.71
CA ALA A 36 2.22 8.42 -7.19
C ALA A 36 1.86 9.44 -8.27
N ILE A 37 2.49 9.34 -9.45
CA ILE A 37 2.19 10.18 -10.62
C ILE A 37 0.70 10.12 -10.95
N ARG A 38 0.12 8.92 -11.10
CA ARG A 38 -1.30 8.76 -11.44
C ARG A 38 -2.22 9.38 -10.40
N VAL A 39 -2.00 9.14 -9.11
CA VAL A 39 -2.83 9.72 -8.04
C VAL A 39 -2.69 11.24 -8.01
N VAL A 40 -1.47 11.75 -8.04
CA VAL A 40 -1.20 13.20 -7.90
C VAL A 40 -1.78 13.98 -9.07
N PHE A 41 -1.60 13.51 -10.31
CA PHE A 41 -2.18 14.21 -11.47
C PHE A 41 -3.70 14.12 -11.51
N ASP A 42 -4.31 13.02 -11.07
CA ASP A 42 -5.77 12.91 -10.95
C ASP A 42 -6.30 13.93 -9.92
N LEU A 43 -5.71 13.96 -8.72
CA LEU A 43 -6.09 14.90 -7.66
C LEU A 43 -5.87 16.37 -8.04
N ALA A 44 -4.78 16.67 -8.75
CA ALA A 44 -4.45 18.02 -9.18
C ALA A 44 -5.33 18.48 -10.34
N SER A 45 -5.77 17.57 -11.23
CA SER A 45 -6.68 17.88 -12.33
C SER A 45 -8.12 18.11 -11.85
N GLY A 46 -8.53 17.45 -10.77
CA GLY A 46 -9.85 17.62 -10.15
C GLY A 46 -9.95 18.85 -9.22
N ALA A 47 -8.84 19.51 -8.92
CA ALA A 47 -8.84 20.66 -8.00
C ALA A 47 -9.41 21.92 -8.65
N ASP A 48 -10.29 22.62 -7.94
CA ASP A 48 -10.88 23.91 -8.34
C ASP A 48 -9.87 25.09 -8.18
N ILE A 49 -8.59 24.83 -8.41
CA ILE A 49 -7.47 25.78 -8.25
C ILE A 49 -6.88 26.04 -9.64
N GLN A 50 -7.66 26.67 -10.52
CA GLN A 50 -7.27 26.92 -11.92
C GLN A 50 -6.12 27.94 -12.09
N LEU A 51 -5.62 28.53 -11.00
CA LEU A 51 -4.68 29.66 -11.06
C LEU A 51 -3.21 29.27 -10.87
N LEU A 52 -2.89 28.07 -10.39
CA LEU A 52 -1.51 27.65 -10.17
C LEU A 52 -0.99 26.76 -11.30
N PRO A 53 0.24 26.99 -11.81
CA PRO A 53 0.97 26.02 -12.60
C PRO A 53 1.02 24.65 -11.92
N ILE A 54 0.83 23.58 -12.70
CA ILE A 54 0.71 22.21 -12.17
C ILE A 54 1.93 21.78 -11.34
N ASP A 55 3.13 22.19 -11.74
CA ASP A 55 4.36 21.94 -10.98
C ASP A 55 4.36 22.63 -9.62
N LEU A 56 3.90 23.87 -9.55
CA LEU A 56 3.81 24.60 -8.29
C LEU A 56 2.74 23.98 -7.38
N LEU A 57 1.56 23.66 -7.93
CA LEU A 57 0.50 22.98 -7.19
C LEU A 57 1.00 21.67 -6.57
N VAL A 58 1.66 20.83 -7.37
CA VAL A 58 2.24 19.57 -6.88
C VAL A 58 3.27 19.81 -5.77
N CYS A 59 4.21 20.76 -5.95
CA CYS A 59 5.26 21.02 -4.98
C CYS A 59 4.76 21.55 -3.61
N ILE A 60 3.62 22.25 -3.58
CA ILE A 60 3.07 22.83 -2.34
C ILE A 60 2.05 21.91 -1.66
N SER A 61 1.47 20.96 -2.40
CA SER A 61 0.43 20.04 -1.88
C SER A 61 1.00 18.76 -1.28
N TYR A 62 2.31 18.50 -1.38
CA TYR A 62 2.95 17.43 -0.62
C TYR A 62 3.14 17.81 0.87
N TRP A 63 2.91 16.83 1.74
CA TRP A 63 3.19 16.96 3.17
C TRP A 63 4.70 17.06 3.41
N ARG A 64 5.11 18.04 4.23
CA ARG A 64 6.52 18.24 4.59
C ARG A 64 6.79 17.78 6.02
N PRO A 65 7.75 16.87 6.24
CA PRO A 65 8.19 16.51 7.59
C PRO A 65 8.61 17.75 8.39
N GLY A 66 8.14 17.86 9.64
CA GLY A 66 8.42 19.01 10.51
C GLY A 66 7.39 20.14 10.44
N ALA A 67 6.41 20.08 9.53
CA ALA A 67 5.20 20.88 9.68
C ALA A 67 4.53 20.45 11.00
N THR A 68 4.26 21.39 11.90
CA THR A 68 3.81 21.20 13.29
C THR A 68 2.42 20.55 13.42
N GLY A 69 1.86 20.01 12.34
CA GLY A 69 0.55 19.37 12.33
C GLY A 69 0.58 18.04 13.04
N ALA A 70 0.09 18.01 14.28
CA ALA A 70 -0.26 16.77 14.96
C ALA A 70 -1.23 15.95 14.08
N GLY A 71 -0.99 14.64 13.98
CA GLY A 71 -1.89 13.67 13.36
C GLY A 71 -1.36 12.94 12.14
N MET A 72 -0.29 13.41 11.49
CA MET A 72 0.31 12.68 10.37
C MET A 72 1.19 11.52 10.88
N PRO A 73 1.05 10.29 10.37
CA PRO A 73 1.93 9.19 10.72
C PRO A 73 3.40 9.49 10.40
N THR A 74 4.30 9.03 11.26
CA THR A 74 5.75 9.21 11.04
C THR A 74 6.16 8.48 9.77
N GLY A 75 6.92 9.17 8.91
CA GLY A 75 7.37 8.63 7.62
C GLY A 75 6.33 8.69 6.50
N ALA A 76 5.13 9.23 6.72
CA ALA A 76 4.14 9.34 5.66
C ALA A 76 4.61 10.26 4.52
N ILE A 77 4.45 9.77 3.29
CA ILE A 77 4.49 10.57 2.07
C ILE A 77 3.03 10.80 1.68
N ALA A 78 2.55 12.03 1.90
CA ALA A 78 1.15 12.36 1.76
C ALA A 78 0.95 13.54 0.82
N PHE A 79 -0.21 13.56 0.15
CA PHE A 79 -0.62 14.62 -0.75
C PHE A 79 -1.96 15.18 -0.30
N GLU A 80 -2.14 16.50 -0.42
CA GLU A 80 -3.34 17.18 0.01
C GLU A 80 -4.57 16.63 -0.73
N ALA A 81 -5.59 16.23 0.02
CA ALA A 81 -6.88 15.82 -0.51
C ALA A 81 -7.66 17.10 -0.89
N LEU A 82 -7.34 17.64 -2.07
CA LEU A 82 -7.91 18.89 -2.57
C LEU A 82 -9.44 18.77 -2.70
N LYS A 83 -10.13 19.87 -2.40
CA LYS A 83 -11.60 19.93 -2.48
C LYS A 83 -12.07 19.64 -3.90
N GLY A 84 -13.07 18.77 -4.03
CA GLY A 84 -13.61 18.33 -5.32
C GLY A 84 -13.19 16.93 -5.73
N ASN A 85 -12.18 16.35 -5.07
CA ASN A 85 -11.77 14.98 -5.32
C ASN A 85 -12.60 13.97 -4.53
N ASP A 86 -12.93 12.83 -5.16
CA ASP A 86 -13.71 11.74 -4.58
C ASP A 86 -12.87 10.79 -3.69
N ILE A 87 -11.98 11.34 -2.85
CA ILE A 87 -11.22 10.54 -1.89
C ILE A 87 -12.14 10.08 -0.77
N HIS A 88 -12.14 8.77 -0.52
CA HIS A 88 -12.99 8.19 0.50
C HIS A 88 -12.56 8.67 1.90
N PRO A 89 -13.51 9.01 2.81
CA PRO A 89 -13.18 9.55 4.12
C PRO A 89 -12.27 8.67 4.99
N SER A 90 -12.27 7.34 4.79
CA SER A 90 -11.38 6.42 5.51
C SER A 90 -9.91 6.61 5.18
N ASP A 91 -9.60 7.26 4.06
CA ASP A 91 -8.25 7.44 3.54
C ASP A 91 -7.73 8.87 3.73
N ILE A 92 -8.53 9.70 4.40
CA ILE A 92 -8.21 11.08 4.71
C ILE A 92 -7.64 11.14 6.13
N VAL A 93 -6.39 11.57 6.23
CA VAL A 93 -5.78 12.01 7.48
C VAL A 93 -5.97 13.52 7.57
N ALA A 94 -6.59 14.01 8.64
CA ALA A 94 -6.78 15.43 8.82
C ALA A 94 -5.88 15.96 9.93
N THR A 95 -5.07 16.97 9.61
CA THR A 95 -4.15 17.59 10.57
C THR A 95 -4.82 18.78 11.25
N GLN A 96 -4.43 19.06 12.49
CA GLN A 96 -4.87 20.27 13.17
C GLN A 96 -4.40 21.53 12.42
N PRO A 97 -5.14 22.65 12.51
CA PRO A 97 -4.66 23.94 12.03
C PRO A 97 -3.31 24.25 12.69
N ASP A 98 -2.30 24.60 11.89
CA ASP A 98 -1.12 25.24 12.45
C ASP A 98 -1.45 26.72 12.71
N GLY A 99 -0.76 27.37 13.66
CA GLY A 99 -1.08 28.75 14.05
C GLY A 99 -0.96 29.79 12.92
N LEU A 100 -0.47 29.38 11.74
CA LEU A 100 -0.36 30.21 10.53
C LEU A 100 -1.55 29.99 9.58
N HIS A 101 -2.15 28.80 9.57
CA HIS A 101 -3.25 28.43 8.71
C HIS A 101 -4.48 28.02 9.53
N ASN A 102 -5.49 28.89 9.59
CA ASN A 102 -6.76 28.64 10.30
C ASN A 102 -7.62 27.51 9.69
N THR A 103 -7.16 26.83 8.65
CA THR A 103 -7.93 25.80 7.95
C THR A 103 -7.35 24.42 8.20
N ARG A 104 -8.21 23.50 8.66
CA ARG A 104 -7.91 22.07 8.72
C ARG A 104 -7.51 21.56 7.33
N ARG A 105 -6.34 20.94 7.23
CA ARG A 105 -5.88 20.28 6.00
C ARG A 105 -6.20 18.80 6.03
N CYS A 106 -6.56 18.28 4.87
CA CYS A 106 -6.90 16.88 4.64
C CYS A 106 -5.85 16.29 3.70
N TRP A 107 -5.39 15.09 3.98
CA TRP A 107 -4.28 14.46 3.29
C TRP A 107 -4.63 13.01 2.95
N CYS A 108 -4.17 12.53 1.81
CA CYS A 108 -4.16 11.11 1.47
C CYS A 108 -2.71 10.59 1.53
N VAL A 109 -2.51 9.42 2.13
CA VAL A 109 -1.17 8.82 2.28
C VAL A 109 -0.85 8.00 1.02
N LEU A 110 0.09 8.49 0.22
CA LEU A 110 0.51 7.87 -1.03
C LEU A 110 1.49 6.73 -0.82
N ASP A 111 2.40 6.88 0.15
CA ASP A 111 3.42 5.90 0.50
C ASP A 111 3.93 6.17 1.92
N MET A 112 4.81 5.30 2.41
CA MET A 112 5.41 5.39 3.74
C MET A 112 6.91 5.11 3.64
N ARG A 113 7.72 5.97 4.27
CA ARG A 113 9.15 5.73 4.45
C ARG A 113 9.37 4.64 5.50
N VAL A 114 10.41 3.84 5.29
CA VAL A 114 10.80 2.76 6.20
C VAL A 114 12.25 2.93 6.63
N THR A 115 12.51 2.68 7.91
CA THR A 115 13.88 2.73 8.46
C THR A 115 14.67 1.46 8.18
N GLU A 116 13.96 0.33 8.01
CA GLU A 116 14.55 -0.98 7.79
C GLU A 116 13.92 -1.64 6.54
N PRO A 117 14.29 -1.20 5.33
CA PRO A 117 13.70 -1.69 4.07
C PRO A 117 13.83 -3.20 3.89
N VAL A 118 14.87 -3.82 4.47
CA VAL A 118 15.10 -5.27 4.44
C VAL A 118 13.96 -6.08 5.08
N ARG A 119 13.13 -5.46 5.93
CA ARG A 119 11.96 -6.10 6.54
C ARG A 119 10.74 -6.11 5.64
N ILE A 120 10.68 -5.28 4.61
CA ILE A 120 9.57 -5.33 3.67
C ILE A 120 9.71 -6.60 2.83
N ILE A 121 8.60 -7.32 2.66
CA ILE A 121 8.59 -8.57 1.88
C ILE A 121 8.47 -8.18 0.40
N PRO A 122 9.52 -8.38 -0.41
CA PRO A 122 9.51 -7.98 -1.81
C PRO A 122 8.59 -8.88 -2.65
N ALA A 123 7.92 -8.29 -3.61
CA ALA A 123 6.99 -8.94 -4.51
C ALA A 123 7.10 -8.38 -5.94
N THR A 124 6.78 -9.20 -6.93
CA THR A 124 6.63 -8.75 -8.32
C THR A 124 5.20 -8.25 -8.52
N LEU A 125 5.02 -7.03 -9.01
CA LEU A 125 3.69 -6.47 -9.27
C LEU A 125 2.95 -7.33 -10.31
N LEU A 126 1.73 -7.76 -10.00
CA LEU A 126 0.88 -8.49 -10.94
C LEU A 126 0.25 -7.50 -11.93
N VAL A 127 0.74 -7.51 -13.18
CA VAL A 127 0.22 -6.66 -14.25
C VAL A 127 -0.93 -7.37 -14.98
N PRO A 128 -2.15 -6.81 -15.02
CA PRO A 128 -3.26 -7.41 -15.74
C PRO A 128 -3.00 -7.35 -17.25
N TYR A 129 -3.33 -8.43 -17.97
CA TYR A 129 -3.29 -8.48 -19.44
C TYR A 129 -1.93 -8.06 -20.05
N VAL A 130 -0.81 -8.54 -19.49
CA VAL A 130 0.56 -8.17 -19.94
C VAL A 130 0.80 -8.34 -21.44
N GLN A 131 0.07 -9.26 -22.09
CA GLN A 131 0.17 -9.53 -23.54
C GLN A 131 -0.74 -8.62 -24.40
N GLN A 132 -1.58 -7.77 -23.79
CA GLN A 132 -2.56 -6.91 -24.45
C GLN A 132 -2.45 -5.47 -23.94
N PRO A 133 -1.49 -4.66 -24.44
CA PRO A 133 -1.18 -3.33 -23.89
C PRO A 133 -2.38 -2.38 -23.82
N SER A 134 -3.22 -2.33 -24.85
CA SER A 134 -4.41 -1.47 -24.85
C SER A 134 -5.41 -1.85 -23.74
N ARG A 135 -5.59 -3.15 -23.51
CA ARG A 135 -6.47 -3.64 -22.43
C ARG A 135 -5.85 -3.42 -21.06
N CYS A 136 -4.53 -3.62 -20.94
CA CYS A 136 -3.78 -3.32 -19.74
C CYS A 136 -3.95 -1.84 -19.33
N ASN A 137 -3.74 -0.92 -20.27
CA ASN A 137 -3.89 0.52 -20.02
C ASN A 137 -5.31 0.90 -19.61
N ALA A 138 -6.33 0.40 -20.31
CA ALA A 138 -7.73 0.67 -19.98
C ALA A 138 -8.15 0.15 -18.60
N GLU A 139 -7.49 -0.91 -18.11
CA GLU A 139 -7.71 -1.42 -16.75
C GLU A 139 -6.95 -0.61 -15.71
N LEU A 140 -5.71 -0.19 -16.00
CA LEU A 140 -4.93 0.69 -15.14
C LEU A 140 -5.59 2.06 -14.97
N GLU A 141 -6.21 2.61 -16.01
CA GLU A 141 -6.98 3.87 -15.95
C GLU A 141 -8.18 3.78 -15.00
N LYS A 142 -8.77 2.58 -14.85
CA LYS A 142 -9.89 2.33 -13.93
C LYS A 142 -9.44 1.85 -12.55
N THR A 143 -8.14 1.65 -12.37
CA THR A 143 -7.58 1.13 -11.14
C THR A 143 -7.40 2.26 -10.15
N ASP A 144 -7.91 2.07 -8.95
CA ASP A 144 -7.61 2.95 -7.83
C ASP A 144 -6.11 2.83 -7.46
N MET A 145 -5.37 3.89 -7.76
CA MET A 145 -3.92 3.91 -7.56
C MET A 145 -3.52 4.21 -6.11
N LEU A 146 -4.42 4.75 -5.28
CA LEU A 146 -4.16 5.03 -3.88
C LEU A 146 -4.00 3.71 -3.11
N PRO A 147 -3.02 3.55 -2.22
CA PRO A 147 -2.99 2.40 -1.32
C PRO A 147 -4.11 2.46 -0.27
N LEU A 148 -4.43 1.33 0.35
CA LEU A 148 -5.23 1.28 1.58
C LEU A 148 -4.35 0.78 2.71
N TRP A 149 -4.21 1.59 3.75
CA TRP A 149 -3.36 1.33 4.91
C TRP A 149 -4.17 0.85 6.11
N PHE A 150 -3.65 -0.12 6.86
CA PHE A 150 -4.27 -0.60 8.09
C PHE A 150 -3.68 0.11 9.30
N TRP A 151 -4.25 1.27 9.62
CA TRP A 151 -3.91 2.02 10.84
C TRP A 151 -4.59 1.41 12.07
N GLN A 152 -3.80 1.12 13.08
CA GLN A 152 -4.31 0.75 14.40
C GLN A 152 -4.91 1.97 15.12
N VAL A 153 -5.76 1.74 16.12
CA VAL A 153 -6.35 2.79 16.96
C VAL A 153 -5.29 3.62 17.70
N ASN A 154 -4.11 3.03 17.97
CA ASN A 154 -2.97 3.73 18.58
C ASN A 154 -2.11 4.52 17.58
N GLY A 155 -2.50 4.57 16.29
CA GLY A 155 -1.75 5.25 15.23
C GLY A 155 -0.62 4.44 14.59
N SER A 156 -0.34 3.22 15.07
CA SER A 156 0.66 2.33 14.47
C SER A 156 0.20 1.79 13.12
N LEU A 157 1.14 1.58 12.20
CA LEU A 157 0.85 0.97 10.90
C LEU A 157 0.92 -0.56 10.98
N GLY A 158 -0.10 -1.21 10.42
CA GLY A 158 -0.14 -2.63 10.17
C GLY A 158 -0.66 -3.47 11.34
N VAL A 159 -0.90 -4.75 11.07
CA VAL A 159 -1.42 -5.72 12.03
C VAL A 159 -0.79 -7.09 11.81
N PRO A 160 -0.38 -7.84 12.85
CA PRO A 160 0.07 -9.22 12.68
C PRO A 160 -0.98 -10.05 11.95
N ILE A 161 -0.59 -10.85 10.95
CA ILE A 161 -1.58 -11.63 10.18
C ILE A 161 -2.27 -12.71 11.03
N ILE A 162 -1.69 -13.06 12.17
CA ILE A 162 -2.23 -13.99 13.17
C ILE A 162 -3.00 -13.30 14.31
N ALA A 163 -3.22 -11.98 14.24
CA ALA A 163 -3.89 -11.24 15.31
C ALA A 163 -5.30 -11.78 15.55
N ASP A 164 -5.64 -12.01 16.83
CA ASP A 164 -6.99 -12.43 17.19
C ASP A 164 -7.97 -11.26 17.06
N GLY A 165 -9.10 -11.50 16.39
CA GLY A 165 -10.19 -10.54 16.22
C GLY A 165 -9.86 -9.24 15.47
N PHE A 166 -8.60 -8.89 15.23
CA PHE A 166 -8.18 -7.61 14.62
C PHE A 166 -8.73 -6.36 15.35
N THR A 167 -8.96 -6.48 16.67
CA THR A 167 -9.62 -5.45 17.48
C THR A 167 -8.84 -4.14 17.58
N CYS A 168 -7.53 -4.17 17.32
CA CYS A 168 -6.67 -3.00 17.19
C CYS A 168 -7.01 -2.11 15.98
N LEU A 169 -7.77 -2.61 15.01
CA LEU A 169 -8.23 -1.83 13.85
C LEU A 169 -9.63 -1.23 14.10
N PRO A 170 -9.91 -0.04 13.54
CA PRO A 170 -11.23 0.57 13.62
C PRO A 170 -12.28 -0.22 12.82
N GLU A 171 -13.53 -0.18 13.28
CA GLU A 171 -14.72 -0.69 12.55
C GLU A 171 -15.28 0.35 11.56
N THR A 172 -14.41 1.19 10.99
CA THR A 172 -14.82 2.17 10.01
C THR A 172 -15.09 1.50 8.65
N PRO A 173 -16.10 1.95 7.90
CA PRO A 173 -16.29 1.52 6.52
C PRO A 173 -15.04 1.83 5.68
N SER A 174 -14.56 0.85 4.93
CA SER A 174 -13.52 1.05 3.92
C SER A 174 -14.12 1.50 2.59
N ARG A 175 -13.29 2.01 1.68
CA ARG A 175 -13.73 2.34 0.32
C ARG A 175 -14.09 1.11 -0.55
N VAL A 176 -13.81 -0.10 -0.08
CA VAL A 176 -14.09 -1.33 -0.81
C VAL A 176 -15.58 -1.68 -0.75
N LYS A 177 -16.23 -1.60 -1.91
CA LYS A 177 -17.66 -1.95 -2.06
C LYS A 177 -17.89 -3.31 -2.72
N ALA A 178 -16.85 -3.98 -3.20
CA ALA A 178 -16.97 -5.26 -3.91
C ALA A 178 -17.53 -6.38 -3.01
N SER A 179 -18.22 -7.35 -3.61
CA SER A 179 -18.68 -8.56 -2.90
C SER A 179 -17.55 -9.58 -2.71
N SER A 180 -16.55 -9.56 -3.59
CA SER A 180 -15.35 -10.39 -3.53
C SER A 180 -14.16 -9.65 -4.12
N LEU A 181 -12.96 -10.08 -3.76
CA LEU A 181 -11.69 -9.61 -4.31
C LEU A 181 -10.82 -10.80 -4.72
N LYS A 182 -9.96 -10.61 -5.70
CA LYS A 182 -8.81 -11.50 -5.96
C LYS A 182 -7.58 -10.92 -5.27
N VAL A 183 -7.01 -11.67 -4.34
CA VAL A 183 -5.75 -11.33 -3.68
C VAL A 183 -4.63 -12.05 -4.42
N GLY A 184 -3.74 -11.27 -5.03
CA GLY A 184 -2.60 -11.78 -5.77
C GLY A 184 -1.32 -11.73 -4.94
N PHE A 185 -0.47 -12.73 -5.13
CA PHE A 185 0.81 -12.89 -4.47
C PHE A 185 1.85 -13.24 -5.52
N TRP A 186 3.04 -12.65 -5.43
CA TRP A 186 4.17 -13.02 -6.27
C TRP A 186 5.47 -12.68 -5.54
N TRP A 187 5.67 -13.33 -4.40
CA TRP A 187 6.79 -13.04 -3.52
C TRP A 187 8.10 -13.52 -4.11
N ARG A 188 9.19 -12.85 -3.73
CA ARG A 188 10.54 -13.26 -4.15
C ARG A 188 10.80 -14.72 -3.81
N ASN A 189 11.46 -15.43 -4.72
CA ASN A 189 11.63 -16.87 -4.75
C ASN A 189 10.40 -17.69 -5.14
N TYR A 190 9.17 -17.15 -5.17
CA TYR A 190 7.97 -17.95 -5.44
C TYR A 190 7.30 -17.60 -6.76
N GLY A 191 6.50 -18.52 -7.28
CA GLY A 191 5.64 -18.28 -8.43
C GLY A 191 4.43 -17.41 -8.09
N PRO A 192 3.70 -16.91 -9.10
CA PRO A 192 2.47 -16.16 -8.84
C PRO A 192 1.38 -17.09 -8.27
N LEU A 193 0.65 -16.60 -7.28
CA LEU A 193 -0.51 -17.25 -6.68
C LEU A 193 -1.65 -16.24 -6.58
N GLU A 194 -2.89 -16.68 -6.84
CA GLU A 194 -4.08 -15.85 -6.63
C GLU A 194 -5.11 -16.59 -5.77
N LYS A 195 -5.75 -15.85 -4.86
CA LYS A 195 -6.85 -16.36 -4.04
C LYS A 195 -8.04 -15.42 -4.08
N GLN A 196 -9.22 -15.95 -4.41
CA GLN A 196 -10.46 -15.18 -4.30
C GLN A 196 -10.95 -15.19 -2.85
N VAL A 197 -11.32 -14.01 -2.34
CA VAL A 197 -11.88 -13.83 -1.01
C VAL A 197 -13.28 -13.24 -1.10
N GLN A 198 -14.20 -13.75 -0.29
CA GLN A 198 -15.56 -13.23 -0.18
C GLN A 198 -15.65 -12.18 0.93
N LEU A 199 -16.12 -10.99 0.58
CA LEU A 199 -16.20 -9.85 1.49
C LEU A 199 -17.57 -9.71 2.15
N ARG A 200 -18.64 -10.23 1.53
CA ARG A 200 -20.01 -10.15 2.05
C ARG A 200 -20.48 -11.47 2.65
N ILE A 201 -21.30 -11.38 3.69
CA ILE A 201 -22.11 -12.52 4.16
C ILE A 201 -23.36 -12.54 3.27
N LYS A 202 -23.89 -13.73 2.95
CA LYS A 202 -25.07 -13.90 2.08
C LYS A 202 -26.29 -13.06 2.51
N SER A 203 -26.37 -12.66 3.78
CA SER A 203 -27.45 -11.87 4.36
C SER A 203 -27.24 -10.35 4.33
N ALA A 204 -26.08 -9.85 3.90
CA ALA A 204 -25.79 -8.41 3.90
C ALA A 204 -26.46 -7.72 2.71
N GLN A 205 -26.98 -6.51 2.94
CA GLN A 205 -27.54 -5.67 1.88
C GLN A 205 -26.52 -5.42 0.76
N PRO A 206 -26.98 -5.35 -0.50
CA PRO A 206 -26.10 -4.93 -1.59
C PRO A 206 -25.55 -3.53 -1.32
N ASN A 207 -24.26 -3.32 -1.59
CA ASN A 207 -23.54 -2.05 -1.52
C ASN A 207 -23.17 -1.54 -0.12
N THR A 208 -23.37 -2.31 0.95
CA THR A 208 -22.76 -2.00 2.24
C THR A 208 -21.24 -2.11 2.14
N PRO A 209 -20.46 -1.04 2.43
CA PRO A 209 -19.01 -1.12 2.42
C PRO A 209 -18.52 -2.06 3.51
N ILE A 210 -17.45 -2.80 3.24
CA ILE A 210 -16.81 -3.67 4.24
C ILE A 210 -16.03 -2.82 5.24
N THR A 211 -16.06 -3.17 6.53
CA THR A 211 -15.24 -2.48 7.53
C THR A 211 -13.76 -2.79 7.35
N THR A 212 -12.89 -1.84 7.71
CA THR A 212 -11.42 -1.97 7.65
C THR A 212 -10.95 -3.21 8.41
N ARG A 213 -11.48 -3.44 9.63
CA ARG A 213 -11.17 -4.62 10.43
C ARG A 213 -11.48 -5.92 9.70
N ARG A 214 -12.68 -6.05 9.15
CA ARG A 214 -13.09 -7.27 8.45
C ARG A 214 -12.26 -7.49 7.19
N LEU A 215 -11.99 -6.42 6.44
CA LEU A 215 -11.16 -6.46 5.25
C LEU A 215 -9.74 -6.96 5.56
N ALA A 216 -9.11 -6.40 6.59
CA ALA A 216 -7.79 -6.83 7.06
C ALA A 216 -7.79 -8.32 7.47
N LYS A 217 -8.78 -8.76 8.25
CA LYS A 217 -8.93 -10.17 8.64
C LYS A 217 -9.02 -11.10 7.44
N THR A 218 -9.83 -10.73 6.44
CA THR A 218 -10.01 -11.53 5.22
C THR A 218 -8.72 -11.60 4.39
N ILE A 219 -8.00 -10.49 4.25
CA ILE A 219 -6.73 -10.45 3.51
C ILE A 219 -5.64 -11.21 4.27
N ALA A 220 -5.53 -11.03 5.59
CA ALA A 220 -4.59 -11.77 6.42
C ALA A 220 -4.81 -13.29 6.33
N GLY A 221 -6.07 -13.74 6.31
CA GLY A 221 -6.40 -15.14 6.04
C GLY A 221 -5.92 -15.59 4.65
N ALA A 222 -6.05 -14.77 3.61
CA ALA A 222 -5.51 -15.09 2.29
C ALA A 222 -3.98 -15.17 2.29
N VAL A 223 -3.30 -14.27 2.99
CA VAL A 223 -1.83 -14.28 3.17
C VAL A 223 -1.38 -15.57 3.85
N GLN A 224 -1.99 -15.96 4.98
CA GLN A 224 -1.65 -17.21 5.68
C GLN A 224 -1.77 -18.43 4.76
N ASN A 225 -2.85 -18.51 3.99
CA ASN A 225 -3.05 -19.61 3.05
C ASN A 225 -2.01 -19.62 1.92
N ALA A 226 -1.60 -18.44 1.44
CA ALA A 226 -0.53 -18.33 0.45
C ALA A 226 0.82 -18.80 1.02
N MET A 227 1.14 -18.42 2.27
CA MET A 227 2.35 -18.88 2.96
C MET A 227 2.37 -20.40 3.09
N ASN A 228 1.27 -21.03 3.50
CA ASN A 228 1.20 -22.48 3.61
C ASN A 228 1.42 -23.16 2.25
N ALA A 229 0.81 -22.65 1.18
CA ALA A 229 1.00 -23.18 -0.17
C ALA A 229 2.47 -23.04 -0.65
N TYR A 230 3.13 -21.94 -0.31
CA TYR A 230 4.54 -21.75 -0.61
C TYR A 230 5.46 -22.66 0.22
N GLU A 231 5.15 -22.86 1.50
CA GLU A 231 5.87 -23.82 2.35
C GLU A 231 5.77 -25.23 1.77
N GLU A 232 4.56 -25.71 1.48
CA GLU A 232 4.30 -27.05 0.91
C GLU A 232 5.02 -27.27 -0.44
N SER A 233 5.00 -26.27 -1.32
CA SER A 233 5.66 -26.36 -2.63
C SER A 233 7.19 -26.25 -2.56
N SER A 234 7.76 -25.96 -1.38
CA SER A 234 9.19 -25.71 -1.20
C SER A 234 9.96 -26.78 -0.43
N ILE A 235 9.30 -27.86 0.02
CA ILE A 235 9.87 -28.87 0.95
C ILE A 235 11.21 -29.48 0.48
N ASN A 236 11.47 -29.52 -0.83
CA ASN A 236 12.72 -30.08 -1.39
C ASN A 236 13.50 -29.07 -2.24
N ARG A 237 13.18 -27.78 -2.12
CA ARG A 237 13.78 -26.76 -2.95
C ARG A 237 15.12 -26.31 -2.35
N THR A 238 16.17 -26.33 -3.19
CA THR A 238 17.53 -25.92 -2.79
C THR A 238 18.03 -24.70 -3.56
N ASP A 239 17.38 -24.33 -4.67
CA ASP A 239 17.76 -23.25 -5.58
C ASP A 239 17.08 -21.91 -5.20
N TRP A 240 17.46 -21.38 -4.04
CA TRP A 240 16.93 -20.11 -3.54
C TRP A 240 17.71 -18.92 -4.11
N TYR A 241 17.01 -17.97 -4.74
CA TYR A 241 17.63 -16.74 -5.25
C TYR A 241 18.00 -15.76 -4.13
N ASP A 242 17.24 -15.75 -3.04
CA ASP A 242 17.53 -14.95 -1.84
C ASP A 242 17.09 -15.68 -0.58
N GLN A 243 18.06 -16.17 0.20
CA GLN A 243 17.79 -16.99 1.39
C GLN A 243 17.05 -16.23 2.50
N ARG A 244 17.04 -14.90 2.48
CA ARG A 244 16.32 -14.08 3.47
C ARG A 244 14.81 -14.21 3.37
N TYR A 245 14.30 -14.62 2.20
CA TYR A 245 12.87 -14.69 1.91
C TYR A 245 12.42 -16.14 1.68
N ILE A 246 12.84 -17.04 2.57
CA ILE A 246 12.38 -18.44 2.60
C ILE A 246 11.22 -18.55 3.59
N ILE A 247 10.13 -19.18 3.18
CA ILE A 247 8.94 -19.41 3.98
C ILE A 247 9.00 -20.83 4.52
N GLY A 248 8.73 -20.97 5.81
CA GLY A 248 8.59 -22.27 6.44
C GLY A 248 8.80 -22.22 7.95
N THR A 249 9.06 -23.38 8.52
CA THR A 249 9.16 -23.60 9.98
C THR A 249 10.59 -23.71 10.51
N GLY A 250 11.60 -23.70 9.62
CA GLY A 250 13.02 -23.80 9.98
C GLY A 250 13.59 -22.53 10.63
N ALA A 251 14.75 -22.66 11.27
CA ALA A 251 15.47 -21.50 11.79
C ALA A 251 15.84 -20.54 10.64
N GLY A 252 15.56 -19.25 10.83
CA GLY A 252 15.77 -18.23 9.79
C GLY A 252 14.69 -18.20 8.69
N HIS A 253 13.72 -19.12 8.70
CA HIS A 253 12.58 -19.06 7.78
C HIS A 253 11.52 -18.08 8.29
N ILE A 254 10.79 -17.48 7.36
CA ILE A 254 9.65 -16.62 7.63
C ILE A 254 8.43 -17.51 7.85
N SER A 255 7.89 -17.48 9.07
CA SER A 255 6.63 -18.13 9.41
C SER A 255 5.48 -17.12 9.40
N VAL A 256 4.24 -17.61 9.46
CA VAL A 256 3.05 -16.74 9.59
C VAL A 256 3.09 -15.81 10.81
N ARG A 257 3.86 -16.16 11.85
CA ARG A 257 4.02 -15.35 13.07
C ARG A 257 4.91 -14.14 12.85
N ASP A 258 5.74 -14.18 11.82
CA ASP A 258 6.72 -13.15 11.53
C ASP A 258 6.16 -12.03 10.65
N VAL A 259 4.94 -12.17 10.13
CA VAL A 259 4.40 -11.28 9.10
C VAL A 259 3.35 -10.31 9.65
N ILE A 260 3.53 -9.04 9.32
CA ILE A 260 2.63 -7.92 9.57
C ILE A 260 2.02 -7.47 8.24
N LEU A 261 0.69 -7.36 8.20
CA LEU A 261 -0.06 -6.81 7.07
C LEU A 261 -0.20 -5.30 7.26
N LEU A 262 0.48 -4.53 6.41
CA LEU A 262 0.52 -3.06 6.47
C LEU A 262 -0.69 -2.43 5.77
N GLY A 263 -1.17 -3.07 4.71
CA GLY A 263 -2.17 -2.52 3.80
C GLY A 263 -2.27 -3.36 2.53
N PHE A 264 -2.81 -2.78 1.47
CA PHE A 264 -2.78 -3.35 0.13
C PHE A 264 -2.88 -2.26 -0.95
N ILE A 265 -2.54 -2.63 -2.18
CA ILE A 265 -2.78 -1.83 -3.37
C ILE A 265 -3.76 -2.53 -4.31
N PHE A 266 -4.51 -1.78 -5.10
CA PHE A 266 -5.20 -2.34 -6.27
C PHE A 266 -4.24 -2.44 -7.45
N VAL A 267 -4.26 -3.58 -8.12
CA VAL A 267 -3.51 -3.80 -9.38
C VAL A 267 -4.42 -3.87 -10.60
N SER A 268 -5.71 -4.12 -10.37
CA SER A 268 -6.80 -3.92 -11.32
C SER A 268 -8.12 -3.77 -10.53
N PRO A 269 -9.23 -3.35 -11.17
CA PRO A 269 -10.54 -3.43 -10.54
C PRO A 269 -10.83 -4.86 -10.01
N GLY A 270 -11.11 -4.96 -8.72
CA GLY A 270 -11.40 -6.24 -8.05
C GLY A 270 -10.18 -7.13 -7.76
N ARG A 271 -8.95 -6.67 -8.04
CA ARG A 271 -7.71 -7.39 -7.71
C ARG A 271 -6.76 -6.54 -6.89
N ILE A 272 -6.25 -7.11 -5.81
CA ILE A 272 -5.36 -6.44 -4.87
C ILE A 272 -4.08 -7.23 -4.63
N MET A 273 -3.03 -6.54 -4.18
CA MET A 273 -1.81 -7.15 -3.65
C MET A 273 -1.52 -6.62 -2.24
N PRO A 274 -1.27 -7.48 -1.25
CA PRO A 274 -0.99 -7.06 0.11
C PRO A 274 0.41 -6.44 0.23
N LEU A 275 0.53 -5.46 1.12
CA LEU A 275 1.79 -4.87 1.54
C LEU A 275 2.19 -5.50 2.87
N LEU A 276 3.35 -6.17 2.90
CA LEU A 276 3.75 -7.02 4.01
C LEU A 276 5.13 -6.63 4.54
N GLN A 277 5.30 -6.78 5.84
CA GLN A 277 6.53 -6.51 6.55
C GLN A 277 6.80 -7.62 7.57
N LEU A 278 8.08 -7.92 7.80
CA LEU A 278 8.54 -8.76 8.88
C LEU A 278 8.52 -8.01 10.21
N ARG A 279 8.11 -8.69 11.29
CA ARG A 279 8.10 -8.11 12.64
C ARG A 279 9.48 -7.56 13.06
N PRO A 280 9.55 -6.51 13.89
CA PRO A 280 10.80 -5.83 14.24
C PRO A 280 11.86 -6.73 14.91
N ASP A 281 11.44 -7.79 15.59
CA ASP A 281 12.30 -8.75 16.30
C ASP A 281 12.73 -9.94 15.42
N PHE A 282 12.27 -10.01 14.15
CA PHE A 282 12.75 -11.04 13.23
C PHE A 282 14.22 -10.80 12.87
N GLY A 283 15.08 -11.76 13.19
CA GLY A 283 16.53 -11.66 13.02
C GLY A 283 16.95 -11.83 11.57
N VAL A 284 16.89 -10.77 10.76
CA VAL A 284 17.32 -10.80 9.35
C VAL A 284 18.85 -10.98 9.20
N PHE A 285 19.63 -10.73 10.25
CA PHE A 285 21.09 -10.62 10.19
C PHE A 285 21.89 -11.85 10.61
N ALA A 286 21.24 -12.90 11.15
CA ALA A 286 21.98 -14.04 11.69
C ALA A 286 22.56 -15.00 10.63
N VAL A 287 22.18 -14.85 9.34
CA VAL A 287 22.49 -15.85 8.30
C VAL A 287 23.74 -15.50 7.46
N PHE A 288 24.32 -14.31 7.59
CA PHE A 288 25.46 -13.87 6.75
C PHE A 288 26.84 -13.90 7.44
N ALA A 289 26.95 -14.51 8.62
CA ALA A 289 28.21 -14.58 9.37
C ALA A 289 28.88 -15.96 9.36
N MET A 290 28.53 -16.85 8.42
CA MET A 290 29.18 -18.15 8.23
C MET A 290 29.75 -18.30 6.83
#